data_AF-A0A2P2IEC9-F1
#
_entry.id   AF-A0A2P2IEC9-F1
#
_cell.length_a   1.000
_cell.length_b   1.000
_cell.length_c   1.000
_cell.angle_alpha   90.00
_cell.angle_beta   90.00
_cell.angle_gamma   90.00
#
_symmetry.space_group_name_H-M   'P 1'
#
loop_
_entity.id
_entity.type
_entity.pdbx_description
1 polymer ?
#
loop_
_entity_poly.entity_id
_entity_poly.type
_entity_poly.pdbx_seq_one_letter_code
_entity_poly.pdbx_strand_id
1 'polypeptide(L)'
;DLLYAARLRTQQDRDYVHAVFDQVFADCPDALLPLEQPLLRLTEELVHVGSVSCPRLQQKQGSTITRRNLTVLQHQLPHLRQLMTCVEQQWLVLVVGSTGAGKSAVVQQLAALTGRQLHTVALTPQMDVGELLGGFQQVDHGRQLGCLTSAAGELVKSCVKKLLLESSGAAVATVTAESAVARFPRPPLANNTVPHAQQLLNSFRELVALRTKLSATERSSSDETRDFLQQCDLLHSLLYLTAATCSNFSDTNTAAVDSSSSKLHEECCTLLQQVEELSGKVQQAATLASGGIFEWVDSPLVVAIREGHWVLV
;
A
#
# COMPACT_ATOMS: atom_id res chain seq x y z
N ASP A 1 8.50 3.94 -30.41
CA ASP A 1 9.81 3.93 -29.75
C ASP A 1 10.26 2.48 -29.53
N LEU A 2 11.39 2.09 -30.11
CA LEU A 2 11.85 0.70 -30.13
C LEU A 2 12.49 0.37 -28.77
N LEU A 3 12.00 -0.64 -28.04
CA LEU A 3 12.64 -1.09 -26.78
C LEU A 3 14.14 -1.38 -26.96
N TYR A 4 14.56 -1.78 -28.16
CA TYR A 4 15.97 -2.02 -28.49
C TYR A 4 16.79 -0.73 -28.60
N ALA A 5 16.25 0.34 -29.19
CA ALA A 5 16.94 1.63 -29.25
C ALA A 5 17.16 2.19 -27.84
N ALA A 6 16.20 2.00 -26.93
CA ALA A 6 16.31 2.41 -25.54
C ALA A 6 17.48 1.77 -24.77
N ARG A 7 17.97 0.60 -25.22
CA ARG A 7 19.13 -0.08 -24.62
C ARG A 7 20.46 0.61 -24.96
N LEU A 8 20.49 1.41 -26.02
CA LEU A 8 21.69 2.11 -26.45
C LEU A 8 21.88 3.39 -25.62
N ARG A 9 23.14 3.64 -25.25
CA ARG A 9 23.50 4.71 -24.32
C ARG A 9 23.59 6.08 -25.00
N THR A 10 24.14 6.15 -26.21
CA THR A 10 24.34 7.41 -26.93
C THR A 10 23.18 7.70 -27.88
N GLN A 11 22.91 8.98 -28.13
CA GLN A 11 21.88 9.38 -29.10
C GLN A 11 22.27 8.99 -30.53
N GLN A 12 23.56 9.10 -30.88
CA GLN A 12 24.07 8.69 -32.19
C GLN A 12 23.80 7.22 -32.50
N ASP A 13 24.01 6.32 -31.52
CA ASP A 13 23.72 4.89 -31.71
C ASP A 13 22.22 4.64 -31.86
N ARG A 14 21.38 5.39 -31.13
CA ARG A 14 19.91 5.30 -31.25
C ARG A 14 19.45 5.71 -32.64
N ASP A 15 19.94 6.86 -33.11
CA ASP A 15 19.61 7.39 -34.43
C ASP A 15 20.07 6.44 -35.54
N TYR A 16 21.23 5.81 -35.36
CA TYR A 16 21.71 4.77 -36.28
C TYR A 16 20.78 3.56 -36.31
N VAL A 17 20.33 3.06 -35.15
CA VAL A 17 19.37 1.95 -35.10
C VAL A 17 18.03 2.33 -35.74
N HIS A 18 17.56 3.56 -35.54
CA HIS A 18 16.36 4.06 -36.21
C HIS A 18 16.56 4.09 -37.73
N ALA A 19 17.69 4.60 -38.22
CA ALA A 19 17.99 4.62 -39.66
C ALA A 19 18.09 3.21 -40.27
N VAL A 20 18.70 2.25 -39.56
CA VAL A 20 18.76 0.85 -40.00
C VAL A 20 17.37 0.22 -39.99
N PHE A 21 16.56 0.51 -38.97
CA PHE A 21 15.17 0.05 -38.90
C PHE A 21 14.37 0.57 -40.10
N ASP A 22 14.45 1.86 -40.39
CA ASP A 22 13.74 2.48 -41.52
C ASP A 22 14.19 1.91 -42.87
N GLN A 23 15.49 1.58 -43.02
CA GLN A 23 16.01 0.91 -44.23
C GLN A 23 15.46 -0.51 -44.42
N VAL A 24 15.35 -1.28 -43.33
CA VAL A 24 14.90 -2.69 -43.39
C VAL A 24 13.38 -2.78 -43.53
N PHE A 25 12.64 -1.87 -42.90
CA PHE A 25 11.18 -1.88 -42.85
C PHE A 25 10.53 -0.78 -43.72
N ALA A 26 11.25 -0.25 -44.71
CA ALA A 26 10.83 0.85 -45.58
C ALA A 26 9.47 0.62 -46.26
N ASP A 27 9.12 -0.64 -46.55
CA ASP A 27 7.88 -1.03 -47.23
C ASP A 27 6.67 -1.18 -46.29
N CYS A 28 6.85 -0.95 -44.97
CA CYS A 28 5.79 -1.07 -43.96
C CYS A 28 5.38 0.33 -43.45
N PRO A 29 4.32 0.96 -43.98
CA PRO A 29 3.86 2.27 -43.52
C PRO A 29 3.36 2.24 -42.05
N ASP A 30 2.89 1.10 -41.56
CA ASP A 30 2.51 0.89 -40.15
C ASP A 30 3.72 0.78 -39.20
N ALA A 31 4.95 0.62 -39.73
CA ALA A 31 6.18 0.57 -38.95
C ALA A 31 6.73 1.96 -38.60
N LEU A 32 6.15 3.04 -39.16
CA LEU A 32 6.53 4.41 -38.83
C LEU A 32 6.22 4.67 -37.36
N LEU A 33 7.27 4.71 -36.55
CA LEU A 33 7.18 4.96 -35.12
C LEU A 33 6.67 6.38 -34.91
N PRO A 34 5.51 6.61 -34.28
CA PRO A 34 5.14 7.95 -33.88
C PRO A 34 6.18 8.44 -32.87
N LEU A 35 6.95 9.45 -33.26
CA LEU A 35 7.83 10.26 -32.42
C LEU A 35 7.04 11.11 -31.41
N GLU A 36 5.82 10.69 -31.05
CA GLU A 36 5.00 11.40 -30.11
C GLU A 36 5.48 11.13 -28.68
N GLN A 37 5.65 12.22 -27.95
CA GLN A 37 5.83 12.16 -26.50
C GLN A 37 4.64 11.39 -25.93
N PRO A 38 4.88 10.26 -25.22
CA PRO A 38 3.78 9.40 -24.81
C PRO A 38 2.92 10.13 -23.78
N LEU A 39 1.63 10.24 -24.05
CA LEU A 39 0.67 10.86 -23.14
C LEU A 39 0.29 9.88 -22.03
N LEU A 40 0.23 10.39 -20.79
CA LEU A 40 -0.28 9.65 -19.63
C LEU A 40 -1.77 9.87 -19.48
N ARG A 41 -2.56 8.78 -19.49
CA ARG A 41 -3.99 8.80 -19.19
C ARG A 41 -4.29 7.81 -18.08
N LEU A 42 -4.94 8.29 -17.03
CA LEU A 42 -5.29 7.51 -15.85
C LEU A 42 -6.80 7.34 -15.77
N THR A 43 -7.25 6.10 -15.61
CA THR A 43 -8.63 5.75 -15.31
C THR A 43 -8.70 5.01 -13.98
N GLU A 44 -9.90 4.67 -13.52
CA GLU A 44 -10.07 3.89 -12.28
C GLU A 44 -9.55 2.46 -12.42
N GLU A 45 -9.64 1.89 -13.63
CA GLU A 45 -9.32 0.48 -13.90
C GLU A 45 -8.01 0.29 -14.66
N LEU A 46 -7.62 1.25 -15.50
CA LEU A 46 -6.47 1.15 -16.40
C LEU A 46 -5.57 2.38 -16.34
N VAL A 47 -4.27 2.15 -16.41
CA VAL A 47 -3.24 3.16 -16.68
C VAL A 47 -2.84 3.04 -18.13
N HIS A 48 -2.76 4.16 -18.84
CA HIS A 48 -2.28 4.23 -20.23
C HIS A 48 -1.10 5.17 -20.35
N VAL A 49 -0.05 4.72 -21.05
CA VAL A 49 1.14 5.54 -21.36
C VAL A 49 1.46 5.37 -22.84
N GLY A 50 1.06 6.35 -23.65
CA GLY A 50 1.11 6.23 -25.11
C GLY A 50 0.27 5.04 -25.59
N SER A 51 0.90 4.07 -26.25
CA SER A 51 0.24 2.88 -26.82
C SER A 51 0.04 1.73 -25.84
N VAL A 52 0.59 1.80 -24.63
CA VAL A 52 0.61 0.68 -23.69
C VAL A 52 -0.46 0.88 -22.62
N SER A 53 -1.12 -0.21 -22.21
CA SER A 53 -2.14 -0.22 -21.17
C SER A 53 -1.82 -1.25 -20.08
N CYS A 54 -2.09 -0.92 -18.81
CA CYS A 54 -1.90 -1.86 -17.69
C CYS A 54 -3.08 -1.75 -16.72
N PRO A 55 -3.53 -2.90 -16.19
CA PRO A 55 -4.58 -2.91 -15.19
C PRO A 55 -4.10 -2.28 -13.89
N ARG A 56 -4.96 -1.43 -13.33
CA ARG A 56 -4.81 -0.83 -12.03
C ARG A 56 -5.46 -1.75 -11.02
N LEU A 57 -4.66 -2.25 -10.09
CA LEU A 57 -5.20 -2.94 -8.93
C LEU A 57 -5.88 -1.87 -8.07
N GLN A 58 -7.19 -2.00 -7.83
CA GLN A 58 -7.81 -1.26 -6.75
C GLN A 58 -7.10 -1.70 -5.47
N GLN A 59 -6.35 -0.78 -4.86
CA GLN A 59 -5.58 -1.10 -3.67
C GLN A 59 -6.51 -1.77 -2.66
N LYS A 60 -6.25 -3.06 -2.37
CA LYS A 60 -6.67 -3.64 -1.10
C LYS A 60 -6.10 -2.71 -0.04
N GLN A 61 -7.00 -2.13 0.74
CA GLN A 61 -6.72 -1.02 1.62
C GLN A 61 -5.54 -1.38 2.50
N GLY A 62 -4.42 -0.66 2.39
CA GLY A 62 -3.31 -0.91 3.30
C GLY A 62 -1.91 -0.64 2.81
N SER A 63 -1.61 -0.80 1.52
CA SER A 63 -0.20 -0.75 1.13
C SER A 63 0.42 0.60 1.47
N THR A 64 1.50 0.54 2.23
CA THR A 64 2.56 1.51 2.42
C THR A 64 3.12 1.97 1.07
N ILE A 65 2.29 2.62 0.24
CA ILE A 65 2.80 3.63 -0.66
C ILE A 65 3.40 4.61 0.32
N THR A 66 4.72 4.54 0.49
CA THR A 66 5.52 5.64 0.98
C THR A 66 4.95 6.85 0.28
N ARG A 67 4.22 7.70 1.03
CA ARG A 67 3.52 8.91 0.55
C ARG A 67 4.53 9.96 0.06
N ARG A 68 5.48 9.54 -0.76
CA ARG A 68 6.22 10.45 -1.59
C ARG A 68 5.22 10.81 -2.67
N ASN A 69 4.68 12.02 -2.55
CA ASN A 69 3.90 12.69 -3.60
C ASN A 69 4.81 12.87 -4.81
N LEU A 70 5.10 11.78 -5.50
CA LEU A 70 5.94 11.82 -6.67
C LEU A 70 5.02 12.21 -7.81
N THR A 71 5.27 13.39 -8.34
CA THR A 71 4.61 13.87 -9.55
C THR A 71 5.24 13.15 -10.74
N VAL A 72 4.42 12.76 -11.71
CA VAL A 72 4.93 12.19 -12.95
C VAL A 72 5.50 13.32 -13.81
N LEU A 73 6.81 13.32 -14.03
CA LEU A 73 7.47 14.31 -14.88
C LEU A 73 7.30 13.92 -16.35
N GLN A 74 7.03 14.90 -17.23
CA GLN A 74 6.87 14.68 -18.66
C GLN A 74 8.10 13.98 -19.30
N HIS A 75 9.31 14.35 -18.87
CA HIS A 75 10.55 13.73 -19.35
C HIS A 75 10.68 12.25 -18.97
N GLN A 76 9.97 11.78 -17.95
CA GLN A 76 9.99 10.37 -17.53
C GLN A 76 9.01 9.51 -18.32
N LEU A 77 8.07 10.09 -19.07
CA LEU A 77 7.02 9.35 -19.78
C LEU A 77 7.55 8.33 -20.81
N PRO A 78 8.61 8.61 -21.60
CA PRO A 78 9.20 7.60 -22.49
C PRO A 78 9.70 6.37 -21.72
N HIS A 79 10.38 6.59 -20.60
CA HIS A 79 10.89 5.52 -19.74
C HIS A 79 9.74 4.75 -19.08
N LEU A 80 8.71 5.45 -18.62
CA LEU A 80 7.51 4.86 -18.05
C LEU A 80 6.82 3.93 -19.06
N ARG A 81 6.68 4.37 -20.33
CA ARG A 81 6.12 3.56 -21.42
C ARG A 81 6.94 2.29 -21.66
N GLN A 82 8.27 2.41 -21.71
CA GLN A 82 9.17 1.28 -21.92
C GLN A 82 9.07 0.26 -20.78
N LEU A 83 9.10 0.72 -19.53
CA LEU A 83 8.91 -0.13 -18.36
C LEU A 83 7.55 -0.83 -18.39
N MET A 84 6.50 -0.09 -18.70
CA MET A 84 5.14 -0.60 -18.78
C MET A 84 4.98 -1.65 -19.88
N THR A 85 5.67 -1.48 -21.01
CA THR A 85 5.73 -2.49 -22.08
C THR A 85 6.35 -3.78 -21.56
N CYS A 86 7.47 -3.69 -20.83
CA CYS A 86 8.11 -4.87 -20.25
C CYS A 86 7.21 -5.56 -19.20
N VAL A 87 6.48 -4.78 -18.40
CA VAL A 87 5.52 -5.31 -17.42
C VAL A 87 4.37 -6.05 -18.09
N GLU A 88 3.81 -5.50 -19.17
CA GLU A 88 2.76 -6.15 -19.98
C GLU A 88 3.24 -7.49 -20.55
N GLN A 89 4.50 -7.53 -21.01
CA GLN A 89 5.14 -8.74 -21.55
C GLN A 89 5.70 -9.68 -20.47
N GLN A 90 5.54 -9.37 -19.18
CA GLN A 90 6.10 -10.13 -18.06
C GLN A 90 7.62 -10.35 -18.16
N TRP A 91 8.35 -9.37 -18.69
CA TRP A 91 9.80 -9.43 -18.83
C TRP A 91 10.53 -8.88 -17.61
N LEU A 92 11.66 -9.50 -17.28
CA LEU A 92 12.60 -8.97 -16.30
C LEU A 92 13.20 -7.66 -16.83
N VAL A 93 13.20 -6.64 -15.99
CA VAL A 93 13.66 -5.30 -16.35
C VAL A 93 14.93 -4.93 -15.60
N LEU A 94 15.93 -4.45 -16.34
CA LEU A 94 17.13 -3.83 -15.80
C LEU A 94 17.13 -2.34 -16.15
N VAL A 95 17.07 -1.47 -15.13
CA VAL A 95 17.11 -0.01 -15.32
C VAL A 95 18.52 0.51 -15.09
N VAL A 96 19.18 0.95 -16.15
CA VAL A 96 20.57 1.44 -16.11
C VAL A 96 20.62 2.95 -16.38
N GLY A 97 21.53 3.65 -15.72
CA GLY A 97 21.71 5.10 -15.89
C GLY A 97 22.59 5.72 -14.80
N SER A 98 22.95 6.99 -14.95
CA SER A 98 23.75 7.73 -13.97
C SER A 98 23.07 7.78 -12.59
N THR A 99 23.87 8.00 -11.55
CA THR A 99 23.35 8.32 -10.21
C THR A 99 22.52 9.61 -10.28
N GLY A 100 21.42 9.66 -9.52
CA GLY A 100 20.52 10.82 -9.53
C GLY A 100 19.55 10.93 -10.72
N ALA A 101 19.62 10.07 -11.74
CA ALA A 101 18.73 10.11 -12.91
C ALA A 101 17.25 9.72 -12.63
N GLY A 102 16.89 9.43 -11.37
CA GLY A 102 15.52 9.07 -10.98
C GLY A 102 15.11 7.62 -11.28
N LYS A 103 16.05 6.71 -11.52
CA LYS A 103 15.78 5.28 -11.86
C LYS A 103 14.76 4.63 -10.91
N SER A 104 15.06 4.63 -9.61
CA SER A 104 14.17 4.07 -8.59
C SER A 104 12.85 4.84 -8.49
N ALA A 105 12.86 6.15 -8.74
CA ALA A 105 11.66 6.99 -8.69
C ALA A 105 10.68 6.63 -9.81
N VAL A 106 11.16 6.32 -11.02
CA VAL A 106 10.30 5.91 -12.16
C VAL A 106 9.65 4.55 -11.89
N VAL A 107 10.39 3.58 -11.33
CA VAL A 107 9.81 2.27 -10.94
C VAL A 107 8.76 2.44 -9.84
N GLN A 108 9.07 3.26 -8.82
CA GLN A 108 8.12 3.63 -7.77
C GLN A 108 6.88 4.35 -8.33
N GLN A 109 7.03 5.19 -9.36
CA GLN A 109 5.90 5.84 -10.04
C GLN A 109 5.00 4.81 -10.67
N LEU A 110 5.57 3.92 -11.48
CA LEU A 110 4.79 2.93 -12.21
C LEU A 110 4.01 2.02 -11.25
N ALA A 111 4.63 1.61 -10.15
CA ALA A 111 3.97 0.82 -9.10
C ALA A 111 2.80 1.59 -8.46
N ALA A 112 3.01 2.87 -8.13
CA ALA A 112 1.97 3.72 -7.54
C ALA A 112 0.80 3.97 -8.51
N LEU A 113 1.08 4.21 -9.79
CA LEU A 113 0.04 4.42 -10.82
C LEU A 113 -0.79 3.15 -11.03
N THR A 114 -0.14 1.99 -11.08
CA THR A 114 -0.81 0.68 -11.27
C THR A 114 -1.42 0.13 -9.97
N GLY A 115 -1.21 0.77 -8.83
CA GLY A 115 -1.74 0.34 -7.53
C GLY A 115 -1.10 -0.95 -7.01
N ARG A 116 0.09 -1.32 -7.49
CA ARG A 116 0.79 -2.54 -7.09
C ARG A 116 1.80 -2.25 -5.98
N GLN A 117 1.94 -3.19 -5.05
CA GLN A 117 2.95 -3.08 -4.00
C GLN A 117 4.34 -3.29 -4.59
N LEU A 118 5.30 -2.45 -4.19
CA LEU A 118 6.69 -2.53 -4.60
C LEU A 118 7.58 -2.75 -3.38
N HIS A 119 8.23 -3.90 -3.31
CA HIS A 119 9.24 -4.21 -2.31
C HIS A 119 10.61 -3.83 -2.85
N THR A 120 11.37 -3.02 -2.09
CA THR A 120 12.74 -2.67 -2.45
C THR A 120 13.70 -3.45 -1.58
N VAL A 121 14.55 -4.27 -2.20
CA VAL A 121 15.58 -5.08 -1.54
C VAL A 121 16.94 -4.51 -1.95
N ALA A 122 17.67 -3.93 -1.00
CA ALA A 122 19.01 -3.42 -1.28
C ALA A 122 20.03 -4.56 -1.17
N LEU A 123 20.57 -5.02 -2.31
CA LEU A 123 21.64 -6.02 -2.29
C LEU A 123 22.96 -5.43 -1.80
N THR A 124 23.57 -6.09 -0.82
CA THR A 124 24.94 -5.83 -0.38
C THR A 124 25.80 -7.07 -0.65
N PRO A 125 27.12 -6.92 -0.86
CA PRO A 125 28.00 -8.07 -1.12
C PRO A 125 28.13 -9.04 0.06
N GLN A 126 27.65 -8.66 1.24
CA GLN A 126 27.62 -9.49 2.46
C GLN A 126 26.28 -10.20 2.64
N MET A 127 25.33 -10.00 1.72
CA MET A 127 23.99 -10.59 1.82
C MET A 127 24.06 -12.10 1.57
N ASP A 128 23.53 -12.86 2.52
CA ASP A 128 23.43 -14.31 2.45
C ASP A 128 22.13 -14.78 1.77
N VAL A 129 22.11 -16.03 1.30
CA VAL A 129 20.92 -16.67 0.72
C VAL A 129 19.73 -16.67 1.71
N GLY A 130 20.01 -16.76 3.01
CA GLY A 130 18.99 -16.69 4.05
C GLY A 130 18.29 -15.33 4.15
N GLU A 131 18.96 -14.23 3.80
CA GLU A 131 18.31 -12.91 3.75
C GLU A 131 17.40 -12.77 2.52
N LEU A 132 17.77 -13.44 1.42
CA LEU A 132 17.02 -13.41 0.17
C LEU A 132 15.81 -14.35 0.15
N LEU A 133 15.90 -15.53 0.75
CA LEU A 133 14.81 -16.52 0.77
C LEU A 133 14.00 -16.48 2.07
N GLY A 134 14.63 -16.09 3.18
CA GLY A 134 14.08 -16.24 4.51
C GLY A 134 14.90 -17.22 5.33
N GLY A 135 14.56 -17.30 6.61
CA GLY A 135 15.29 -18.12 7.56
C GLY A 135 14.53 -18.34 8.85
N PHE A 136 15.05 -19.25 9.67
CA PHE A 136 14.52 -19.48 11.01
C PHE A 136 14.89 -18.30 11.91
N GLN A 137 13.87 -17.57 12.36
CA GLN A 137 14.01 -16.49 13.34
C GLN A 137 13.37 -16.93 14.64
N GLN A 138 13.91 -16.44 15.76
CA GLN A 138 13.28 -16.64 17.06
C GLN A 138 11.91 -15.97 17.04
N VAL A 139 10.88 -16.68 17.51
CA VAL A 139 9.54 -16.11 17.61
C VAL A 139 9.59 -14.91 18.55
N ASP A 140 9.18 -13.76 18.01
CA ASP A 140 9.08 -12.49 18.71
C ASP A 140 7.61 -12.04 18.76
N HIS A 141 7.02 -12.06 19.95
CA HIS A 141 5.63 -11.63 20.16
C HIS A 141 5.44 -10.14 19.85
N GLY A 142 6.50 -9.32 19.94
CA GLY A 142 6.49 -7.91 19.54
C GLY A 142 6.28 -7.73 18.03
N ARG A 143 6.91 -8.57 17.20
CA ARG A 143 6.66 -8.60 15.75
C ARG A 143 5.21 -8.96 15.44
N GLN A 144 4.68 -10.00 16.10
CA GLN A 144 3.29 -10.44 15.93
C GLN A 144 2.29 -9.33 16.29
N LEU A 145 2.46 -8.69 17.45
CA LEU A 145 1.66 -7.52 17.85
C LEU A 145 1.80 -6.38 16.84
N GLY A 146 3.00 -6.19 16.28
CA GLY A 146 3.27 -5.23 15.23
C GLY A 146 2.43 -5.43 13.97
N CYS A 147 2.34 -6.68 13.51
CA CYS A 147 1.51 -7.09 12.37
C CYS A 147 0.02 -6.89 12.65
N LEU A 148 -0.46 -7.28 13.84
CA LEU A 148 -1.87 -7.06 14.25
C LEU A 148 -2.21 -5.58 14.32
N THR A 149 -1.30 -4.76 14.85
CA THR A 149 -1.49 -3.30 14.91
C THR A 149 -1.59 -2.69 13.52
N SER A 150 -0.77 -3.14 12.55
CA SER A 150 -0.89 -2.67 11.16
C SER A 150 -2.23 -3.07 10.54
N ALA A 151 -2.65 -4.33 10.71
CA ALA A 151 -3.92 -4.83 10.20
C ALA A 151 -5.13 -4.08 10.80
N ALA A 152 -5.14 -3.90 12.13
CA ALA A 152 -6.15 -3.11 12.81
C ALA A 152 -6.17 -1.66 12.32
N GLY A 153 -5.00 -1.06 12.09
CA GLY A 153 -4.89 0.29 11.53
C GLY A 153 -5.44 0.41 10.11
N GLU A 154 -5.35 -0.64 9.30
CA GLU A 154 -5.96 -0.71 7.96
C GLU A 154 -7.48 -0.80 8.06
N LEU A 155 -8.00 -1.66 8.95
CA LEU A 155 -9.43 -1.77 9.21
C LEU A 155 -10.05 -0.48 9.73
N VAL A 156 -9.39 0.21 10.69
CA VAL A 156 -9.85 1.52 11.17
C VAL A 156 -9.94 2.52 10.02
N LYS A 157 -8.91 2.62 9.17
CA LYS A 157 -8.94 3.52 8.00
C LYS A 157 -10.08 3.16 7.06
N SER A 158 -10.32 1.88 6.86
CA SER A 158 -11.37 1.31 6.02
C SER A 158 -12.77 1.65 6.53
N CYS A 159 -13.00 1.46 7.83
CA CYS A 159 -14.22 1.83 8.53
C CYS A 159 -14.46 3.34 8.48
N VAL A 160 -13.47 4.16 8.86
CA VAL A 160 -13.56 5.63 8.81
C VAL A 160 -13.83 6.12 7.40
N LYS A 161 -13.21 5.53 6.37
CA LYS A 161 -13.45 5.89 4.98
C LYS A 161 -14.91 5.65 4.59
N LYS A 162 -15.50 4.51 4.97
CA LYS A 162 -16.93 4.23 4.72
C LYS A 162 -17.84 5.24 5.41
N LEU A 163 -17.64 5.46 6.71
CA LEU A 163 -18.39 6.44 7.50
C LEU A 163 -18.38 7.85 6.88
N LEU A 164 -17.21 8.30 6.42
CA LEU A 164 -17.07 9.61 5.79
C LEU A 164 -17.76 9.70 4.43
N LEU A 165 -17.67 8.66 3.59
CA LEU A 165 -18.32 8.65 2.28
C LEU A 165 -19.85 8.60 2.38
N GLU A 166 -20.39 7.87 3.35
CA GLU A 166 -21.84 7.68 3.51
C GLU A 166 -22.53 8.90 4.17
N SER A 167 -21.83 9.63 5.04
CA SER A 167 -22.32 10.92 5.56
C SER A 167 -22.62 11.96 4.47
N SER A 168 -22.01 11.83 3.29
CA SER A 168 -22.29 12.72 2.15
C SER A 168 -23.62 12.40 1.44
N GLY A 169 -24.17 11.19 1.62
CA GLY A 169 -25.41 10.75 0.96
C GLY A 169 -26.69 11.19 1.69
N ALA A 170 -26.65 11.34 3.01
CA ALA A 170 -27.83 11.68 3.81
C ALA A 170 -28.23 13.17 3.78
N ALA A 171 -27.36 14.06 3.28
CA ALA A 171 -27.58 15.51 3.29
C ALA A 171 -28.39 16.07 2.08
N VAL A 172 -28.96 15.20 1.21
CA VAL A 172 -29.71 15.64 0.02
C VAL A 172 -31.22 15.84 0.29
N ALA A 173 -31.74 15.42 1.44
CA ALA A 173 -33.10 15.76 1.85
C ALA A 173 -33.07 16.94 2.83
N THR A 174 -33.72 18.04 2.45
CA THR A 174 -34.00 19.25 3.24
C THR A 174 -32.85 20.23 3.50
N VAL A 175 -32.53 21.11 2.53
CA VAL A 175 -32.40 22.57 2.79
C VAL A 175 -32.76 23.32 1.50
N THR A 176 -33.84 24.08 1.57
CA THR A 176 -34.28 25.09 0.59
C THR A 176 -33.24 26.20 0.45
N ALA A 177 -33.15 26.75 -0.77
CA ALA A 177 -32.28 27.83 -1.19
C ALA A 177 -32.04 28.94 -0.16
N GLU A 178 -30.77 29.36 0.01
CA GLU A 178 -30.33 30.75 -0.23
C GLU A 178 -28.79 30.91 -0.05
N SER A 179 -28.16 31.46 -1.10
CA SER A 179 -26.93 32.29 -1.09
C SER A 179 -25.69 31.86 -0.29
N ALA A 180 -24.62 31.44 -0.98
CA ALA A 180 -23.42 32.29 -1.19
C ALA A 180 -22.23 31.49 -1.79
N VAL A 181 -21.48 32.19 -2.64
CA VAL A 181 -20.35 31.73 -3.45
C VAL A 181 -19.18 31.21 -2.61
N ALA A 182 -18.92 29.90 -2.65
CA ALA A 182 -17.63 29.31 -2.32
C ALA A 182 -17.33 28.17 -3.32
N ARG A 183 -16.21 28.30 -4.06
CA ARG A 183 -15.76 27.36 -5.11
C ARG A 183 -15.36 25.96 -4.62
N PHE A 184 -15.65 25.62 -3.36
CA PHE A 184 -15.62 24.29 -2.79
C PHE A 184 -16.70 24.22 -1.70
N PRO A 185 -17.73 23.36 -1.82
CA PRO A 185 -18.65 23.11 -0.73
C PRO A 185 -17.89 22.33 0.35
N ARG A 186 -17.61 22.97 1.49
CA ARG A 186 -17.34 22.22 2.72
C ARG A 186 -18.69 21.79 3.28
N PRO A 187 -18.94 20.49 3.49
CA PRO A 187 -20.20 20.03 4.04
C PRO A 187 -20.35 20.52 5.50
N PRO A 188 -21.56 20.96 5.92
CA PRO A 188 -21.85 21.23 7.31
C PRO A 188 -21.82 19.91 8.11
N LEU A 189 -21.14 19.94 9.26
CA LEU A 189 -20.98 18.81 10.17
C LEU A 189 -22.15 18.77 11.16
N ALA A 190 -23.16 17.96 10.91
CA ALA A 190 -24.14 17.58 11.94
C ALA A 190 -24.83 16.23 11.62
N ASN A 191 -24.46 15.19 12.38
CA ASN A 191 -25.34 14.28 13.15
C ASN A 191 -24.60 12.95 13.43
N ASN A 192 -24.22 12.77 14.70
CA ASN A 192 -23.83 11.55 15.45
C ASN A 192 -22.75 10.58 14.92
N THR A 193 -22.31 10.64 13.66
CA THR A 193 -21.29 9.72 13.09
C THR A 193 -19.85 10.23 13.25
N VAL A 194 -19.66 11.55 13.21
CA VAL A 194 -18.38 12.26 13.40
C VAL A 194 -17.70 11.97 14.76
N PRO A 195 -18.40 11.93 15.92
CA PRO A 195 -17.75 11.64 17.19
C PRO A 195 -17.15 10.23 17.24
N HIS A 196 -17.81 9.22 16.66
CA HIS A 196 -17.27 7.86 16.60
C HIS A 196 -16.02 7.76 15.72
N ALA A 197 -15.99 8.42 14.56
CA ALA A 197 -14.80 8.46 13.72
C ALA A 197 -13.63 9.18 14.40
N GLN A 198 -13.88 10.28 15.12
CA GLN A 198 -12.86 11.00 15.88
C GLN A 198 -12.34 10.17 17.06
N GLN A 199 -13.21 9.45 17.77
CA GLN A 199 -12.84 8.56 18.87
C GLN A 199 -11.97 7.38 18.40
N LEU A 200 -12.29 6.78 17.26
CA LEU A 200 -11.46 5.75 16.62
C LEU A 200 -10.08 6.27 16.23
N LEU A 201 -10.01 7.48 15.66
CA LEU A 201 -8.73 8.08 15.29
C LEU A 201 -7.88 8.47 16.51
N ASN A 202 -8.51 8.95 17.59
CA ASN A 202 -7.81 9.31 18.81
C ASN A 202 -7.27 8.07 19.53
N SER A 203 -8.07 7.00 19.67
CA SER A 203 -7.60 5.72 20.24
C SER A 203 -6.46 5.10 19.43
N PHE A 204 -6.54 5.14 18.09
CA PHE A 204 -5.43 4.69 17.24
C PHE A 204 -4.16 5.55 17.42
N ARG A 205 -4.30 6.87 17.57
CA ARG A 205 -3.16 7.77 17.84
C ARG A 205 -2.51 7.48 19.18
N GLU A 206 -3.29 7.21 20.22
CA GLU A 206 -2.77 6.85 21.55
C GLU A 206 -1.98 5.54 21.51
N LEU A 207 -2.49 4.52 20.81
CA LEU A 207 -1.79 3.25 20.60
C LEU A 207 -0.45 3.47 19.89
N VAL A 208 -0.44 4.22 18.78
CA VAL A 208 0.78 4.53 18.03
C VAL A 208 1.78 5.31 18.90
N ALA A 209 1.31 6.28 19.69
CA ALA A 209 2.16 7.07 20.57
C ALA A 209 2.85 6.22 21.64
N LEU A 210 2.13 5.27 22.26
CA LEU A 210 2.72 4.34 23.23
C LEU A 210 3.77 3.43 22.61
N ARG A 211 3.52 2.93 21.39
CA ARG A 211 4.50 2.12 20.66
C ARG A 211 5.79 2.87 20.37
N THR A 212 5.69 4.14 19.94
CA THR A 212 6.88 4.99 19.67
C THR A 212 7.65 5.38 20.93
N LYS A 213 7.00 5.46 22.09
CA LYS A 213 7.65 5.72 23.38
C LYS A 213 8.39 4.49 23.92
N LEU A 214 7.94 3.29 23.58
CA LEU A 214 8.58 2.05 24.02
C LEU A 214 9.95 1.82 23.36
N SER A 215 10.11 2.17 22.09
CA SER A 215 11.37 1.92 21.36
C SER A 215 12.56 2.79 21.81
N ALA A 216 12.36 3.76 22.71
CA ALA A 216 13.34 4.79 23.03
C ALA A 216 13.95 4.70 24.44
N THR A 217 13.58 3.70 25.24
CA THR A 217 14.01 3.62 26.66
C THR A 217 14.47 2.22 26.99
N GLU A 218 15.72 2.08 27.45
CA GLU A 218 16.23 0.85 28.05
C GLU A 218 15.46 0.59 29.37
N ARG A 219 14.76 -0.53 29.48
CA ARG A 219 13.88 -0.85 30.63
C ARG A 219 14.10 -2.28 31.12
N SER A 220 13.60 -2.57 32.32
CA SER A 220 13.59 -3.92 32.89
C SER A 220 12.65 -4.83 32.09
N SER A 221 13.01 -6.11 31.96
CA SER A 221 12.16 -7.16 31.32
C SER A 221 10.74 -7.24 31.90
N SER A 222 10.56 -6.92 33.18
CA SER A 222 9.25 -6.86 33.84
C SER A 222 8.40 -5.68 33.36
N ASP A 223 9.01 -4.56 32.99
CA ASP A 223 8.29 -3.36 32.55
C ASP A 223 7.89 -3.51 31.08
N GLU A 224 8.74 -4.14 30.26
CA GLU A 224 8.45 -4.45 28.86
C GLU A 224 7.22 -5.36 28.69
N THR A 225 7.08 -6.38 29.55
CA THR A 225 5.90 -7.27 29.52
C THR A 225 4.61 -6.54 29.91
N ARG A 226 4.66 -5.65 30.90
CA ARG A 226 3.49 -4.85 31.32
C ARG A 226 3.06 -3.88 30.24
N ASP A 227 4.02 -3.20 29.62
CA ASP A 227 3.77 -2.27 28.52
C ASP A 227 3.19 -3.00 27.30
N PHE A 228 3.68 -4.21 26.99
CA PHE A 228 3.14 -5.05 25.92
C PHE A 228 1.68 -5.42 26.17
N LEU A 229 1.34 -5.87 27.38
CA LEU A 229 -0.04 -6.22 27.73
C LEU A 229 -0.96 -4.99 27.66
N GLN A 230 -0.48 -3.82 28.11
CA GLN A 230 -1.22 -2.57 27.96
C GLN A 230 -1.49 -2.23 26.48
N GLN A 231 -0.55 -2.51 25.58
CA GLN A 231 -0.76 -2.33 24.14
C GLN A 231 -1.80 -3.31 23.58
N CYS A 232 -1.78 -4.56 24.01
CA CYS A 232 -2.79 -5.55 23.64
C CYS A 232 -4.19 -5.12 24.10
N ASP A 233 -4.34 -4.63 25.32
CA ASP A 233 -5.62 -4.15 25.86
C ASP A 233 -6.17 -2.97 25.06
N LEU A 234 -5.29 -2.01 24.69
CA LEU A 234 -5.68 -0.88 23.87
C LEU A 234 -6.07 -1.31 22.45
N LEU A 235 -5.31 -2.21 21.84
CA LEU A 235 -5.62 -2.77 20.53
C LEU A 235 -6.97 -3.51 20.53
N HIS A 236 -7.23 -4.28 21.58
CA HIS A 236 -8.51 -4.97 21.80
C HIS A 236 -9.66 -3.97 21.91
N SER A 237 -9.51 -2.93 22.74
CA SER A 237 -10.54 -1.88 22.90
C SER A 237 -10.84 -1.13 21.59
N LEU A 238 -9.81 -0.87 20.79
CA LEU A 238 -9.93 -0.25 19.47
C LEU A 238 -10.69 -1.18 18.53
N LEU A 239 -10.30 -2.45 18.44
CA LEU A 239 -10.94 -3.42 17.56
C LEU A 239 -12.42 -3.64 17.96
N TYR A 240 -12.71 -3.72 19.26
CA TYR A 240 -14.06 -3.79 19.77
C TYR A 240 -14.89 -2.56 19.37
N LEU A 241 -14.33 -1.35 19.53
CA LEU A 241 -14.99 -0.13 19.10
C LEU A 241 -15.23 -0.12 17.58
N THR A 242 -14.26 -0.56 16.77
CA THR A 242 -14.46 -0.67 15.32
C THR A 242 -15.57 -1.65 14.96
N ALA A 243 -15.60 -2.82 15.61
CA ALA A 243 -16.61 -3.84 15.37
C ALA A 243 -18.02 -3.32 15.71
N ALA A 244 -18.17 -2.63 16.85
CA ALA A 244 -19.42 -2.00 17.28
C ALA A 244 -19.87 -0.89 16.33
N THR A 245 -18.95 -0.06 15.81
CA THR A 245 -19.29 0.95 14.80
C THR A 245 -19.71 0.33 13.47
N CYS A 246 -19.15 -0.82 13.10
CA CYS A 246 -19.55 -1.55 11.90
C CYS A 246 -20.93 -2.20 12.04
N SER A 247 -21.28 -2.75 13.21
CA SER A 247 -22.59 -3.38 13.45
C SER A 247 -23.73 -2.36 13.56
N ASN A 248 -23.51 -1.23 14.22
CA ASN A 248 -24.53 -0.17 14.30
C ASN A 248 -24.89 0.41 12.91
N PHE A 249 -24.02 0.23 11.93
CA PHE A 249 -24.23 0.70 10.57
C PHE A 249 -25.05 -0.27 9.71
N SER A 250 -24.91 -1.59 9.92
CA SER A 250 -25.68 -2.59 9.15
C SER A 250 -27.19 -2.50 9.38
N ASP A 251 -27.63 -1.96 10.52
CA ASP A 251 -29.05 -1.90 10.86
C ASP A 251 -29.82 -0.74 10.18
N THR A 252 -29.11 0.20 9.53
CA THR A 252 -29.72 1.44 9.00
C THR A 252 -29.86 1.50 7.47
N ASN A 253 -29.31 0.54 6.72
CA ASN A 253 -29.32 0.59 5.24
C ASN A 253 -29.78 -0.73 4.60
N THR A 254 -30.63 -0.62 3.59
CA THR A 254 -31.31 -1.72 2.89
C THR A 254 -30.38 -2.56 1.97
N ALA A 255 -30.30 -3.86 2.27
CA ALA A 255 -30.23 -5.06 1.40
C ALA A 255 -29.24 -5.19 0.21
N ALA A 256 -28.45 -4.18 -0.17
CA ALA A 256 -27.54 -4.28 -1.33
C ALA A 256 -26.06 -3.99 -1.02
N VAL A 257 -25.71 -3.55 0.20
CA VAL A 257 -24.33 -3.16 0.61
C VAL A 257 -23.69 -4.21 1.55
N ASP A 258 -24.43 -5.26 1.90
CA ASP A 258 -24.18 -6.15 3.05
C ASP A 258 -22.93 -7.04 2.91
N SER A 259 -22.41 -7.25 1.70
CA SER A 259 -21.24 -8.13 1.48
C SER A 259 -19.91 -7.51 1.92
N SER A 260 -19.82 -6.18 2.04
CA SER A 260 -18.56 -5.50 2.36
C SER A 260 -18.47 -5.09 3.83
N SER A 261 -19.60 -4.87 4.51
CA SER A 261 -19.68 -4.58 5.95
C SER A 261 -19.54 -5.87 6.76
N SER A 262 -20.18 -6.96 6.33
CA SER A 262 -20.03 -8.30 6.93
C SER A 262 -18.58 -8.78 6.91
N LYS A 263 -17.87 -8.63 5.78
CA LYS A 263 -16.44 -8.99 5.68
C LYS A 263 -15.55 -8.22 6.65
N LEU A 264 -15.78 -6.91 6.81
CA LEU A 264 -15.01 -6.11 7.77
C LEU A 264 -15.28 -6.53 9.21
N HIS A 265 -16.53 -6.85 9.53
CA HIS A 265 -16.89 -7.32 10.87
C HIS A 265 -16.25 -8.68 11.17
N GLU A 266 -16.28 -9.61 10.21
CA GLU A 266 -15.61 -10.91 10.31
C GLU A 266 -14.10 -10.74 10.51
N GLU A 267 -13.45 -9.88 9.71
CA GLU A 267 -12.03 -9.54 9.86
C GLU A 267 -11.73 -8.95 11.25
N CYS A 268 -12.56 -8.04 11.76
CA CYS A 268 -12.41 -7.53 13.13
C CYS A 268 -12.51 -8.64 14.19
N CYS A 269 -13.47 -9.56 14.08
CA CYS A 269 -13.64 -10.68 15.02
C CYS A 269 -12.43 -11.62 15.01
N THR A 270 -11.90 -11.93 13.81
CA THR A 270 -10.70 -12.79 13.71
C THR A 270 -9.48 -12.14 14.36
N LEU A 271 -9.29 -10.82 14.18
CA LEU A 271 -8.19 -10.10 14.82
C LEU A 271 -8.36 -9.99 16.33
N LEU A 272 -9.58 -9.79 16.82
CA LEU A 272 -9.87 -9.80 18.26
C LEU A 272 -9.44 -11.13 18.91
N GLN A 273 -9.81 -12.25 18.30
CA GLN A 273 -9.41 -13.58 18.77
C GLN A 273 -7.88 -13.76 18.78
N GLN A 274 -7.19 -13.27 17.75
CA GLN A 274 -5.72 -13.33 17.68
C GLN A 274 -5.04 -12.47 18.76
N VAL A 275 -5.58 -11.29 19.07
CA VAL A 275 -5.07 -10.42 20.14
C VAL A 275 -5.24 -11.07 21.51
N GLU A 276 -6.41 -11.67 21.77
CA GLU A 276 -6.68 -12.40 23.02
C GLU A 276 -5.74 -13.61 23.19
N GLU A 277 -5.53 -14.38 22.13
CA GLU A 277 -4.62 -15.53 22.15
C GLU A 277 -3.17 -15.11 22.42
N LEU A 278 -2.70 -14.02 21.79
CA LEU A 278 -1.35 -13.50 22.04
C LEU A 278 -1.21 -12.94 23.47
N SER A 279 -2.21 -12.20 23.96
CA SER A 279 -2.21 -11.69 25.33
C SER A 279 -2.14 -12.84 26.33
N GLY A 280 -2.94 -13.90 26.15
CA GLY A 280 -2.93 -15.09 26.99
C GLY A 280 -1.59 -15.83 26.99
N LYS A 281 -0.94 -15.98 25.84
CA LYS A 281 0.39 -16.59 25.72
C LYS A 281 1.46 -15.80 26.50
N VAL A 282 1.46 -14.48 26.38
CA VAL A 282 2.44 -13.62 27.06
C VAL A 282 2.19 -13.55 28.57
N GLN A 283 0.92 -13.54 29.00
CA GLN A 283 0.58 -13.62 30.43
C GLN A 283 1.05 -14.93 31.08
N GLN A 284 0.94 -16.05 30.38
CA GLN A 284 1.40 -17.36 30.87
C GLN A 284 2.93 -17.48 30.88
N ALA A 285 3.60 -16.97 29.84
CA ALA A 285 5.05 -17.07 29.71
C ALA A 285 5.81 -16.02 30.54
N ALA A 286 5.13 -14.95 30.99
CA ALA A 286 5.69 -13.80 31.71
C ALA A 286 6.95 -13.17 31.05
N THR A 287 7.15 -13.44 29.76
CA THR A 287 8.33 -13.07 28.98
C THR A 287 7.91 -12.80 27.53
N LEU A 288 8.57 -11.84 26.89
CA LEU A 288 8.34 -11.51 25.47
C LEU A 288 9.11 -12.42 24.52
N ALA A 289 10.20 -13.02 25.02
CA ALA A 289 10.98 -13.99 24.28
C ALA A 289 10.30 -15.36 24.35
N SER A 290 10.12 -16.00 23.21
CA SER A 290 9.47 -17.32 23.09
C SER A 290 10.26 -18.50 23.70
N GLY A 291 11.29 -18.25 24.52
CA GLY A 291 12.06 -19.31 25.18
C GLY A 291 12.85 -20.22 24.22
N GLY A 292 13.29 -19.69 23.07
CA GLY A 292 14.09 -20.44 22.09
C GLY A 292 13.27 -21.18 21.03
N ILE A 293 12.00 -20.82 20.84
CA ILE A 293 11.19 -21.31 19.72
C ILE A 293 11.57 -20.53 18.45
N PHE A 294 11.80 -21.26 17.37
CA PHE A 294 12.11 -20.69 16.06
C PHE A 294 10.97 -20.98 15.08
N GLU A 295 10.62 -19.98 14.27
CA GLU A 295 9.70 -20.11 13.16
C GLU A 295 10.38 -19.70 11.86
N TRP A 296 9.92 -20.29 10.75
CA TRP A 296 10.37 -19.87 9.44
C TRP A 296 9.71 -18.55 9.06
N VAL A 297 10.52 -17.55 8.75
CA VAL A 297 10.07 -16.23 8.30
C VAL A 297 10.50 -16.02 6.85
N ASP A 298 9.50 -15.91 5.96
CA ASP A 298 9.72 -15.62 4.55
C ASP A 298 10.34 -14.23 4.36
N SER A 299 11.27 -14.12 3.40
CA SER A 299 11.82 -12.82 3.00
C SER A 299 10.78 -11.97 2.25
N PRO A 300 10.97 -10.64 2.15
CA PRO A 300 10.14 -9.79 1.31
C PRO A 300 10.07 -10.24 -0.15
N LEU A 301 11.12 -10.89 -0.67
CA LEU A 301 11.16 -11.42 -2.02
C LEU A 301 10.20 -12.62 -2.17
N VAL A 302 10.22 -13.55 -1.22
CA VAL A 302 9.31 -14.72 -1.25
C VAL A 302 7.85 -14.28 -1.08
N VAL A 303 7.59 -13.35 -0.16
CA VAL A 303 6.27 -12.74 0.01
C VAL A 303 5.82 -12.06 -1.28
N ALA A 304 6.71 -11.35 -1.97
CA ALA A 304 6.37 -10.66 -3.21
C ALA A 304 5.99 -11.63 -4.33
N ILE A 305 6.72 -12.74 -4.47
CA ILE A 305 6.42 -13.77 -5.48
C ILE A 305 5.06 -14.41 -5.20
N ARG A 306 4.74 -14.71 -3.93
CA ARG A 306 3.48 -15.33 -3.52
C ARG A 306 2.27 -14.42 -3.76
N GLU A 307 2.39 -13.14 -3.39
CA GLU A 307 1.30 -12.16 -3.48
C GLU A 307 1.23 -11.44 -4.85
N GLY A 308 2.16 -11.73 -5.77
CA GLY A 308 2.24 -11.07 -7.07
C GLY A 308 2.65 -9.59 -6.99
N HIS A 309 3.37 -9.21 -5.94
CA HIS A 309 3.93 -7.87 -5.78
C HIS A 309 5.16 -7.68 -6.66
N TRP A 310 5.54 -6.43 -6.88
CA TRP A 310 6.76 -6.10 -7.61
C TRP A 310 7.97 -6.06 -6.67
N VAL A 311 9.11 -6.50 -7.17
CA VAL A 311 10.39 -6.44 -6.44
C VAL A 311 11.34 -5.56 -7.23
N LEU A 312 11.91 -4.57 -6.57
CA LEU A 312 13.04 -3.79 -7.04
C LEU A 312 14.27 -4.22 -6.23
N VAL A 313 15.30 -4.65 -6.95
CA VAL A 313 16.57 -5.14 -6.42
C VAL A 313 17.67 -4.13 -6.72
#